data_AF-A0A391NYT6-F1
#
_entry.id   AF-A0A391NYT6-F1
#
_cell.length_a   1.000
_cell.length_b   1.000
_cell.length_c   1.000
_cell.angle_alpha   90.00
_cell.angle_beta   90.00
_cell.angle_gamma   90.00
#
_symmetry.space_group_name_H-M   'P 1'
#
loop_
_entity.id
_entity.type
_entity.pdbx_description
1 polymer ?
#
loop_
_entity_poly.entity_id
_entity_poly.type
_entity_poly.pdbx_seq_one_letter_code
_entity_poly.pdbx_strand_id
1 'polypeptide(L)'
;MKVNGRKYPIETDFREWIRFVQLVEDEDVPWQIKCQLLLQWYTDCVPEELEEALYALGDFLAARDFEDELENAESDVPRPVQKQVYSFEQDADCIYSAFRQVYGINLQTIPYMHWWEFQALFAGLPEDTEIKQRIMYRSIDLSTVKDKNEKKRIQKIQRAIALKKRNQRKLSDYDIGDMFA
;
A
#
# COMPACT_ATOMS: atom_id res chain seq x y z
N MET A 1 13.82 -0.92 -12.55
CA MET A 1 12.81 -1.94 -12.88
C MET A 1 13.19 -2.71 -14.13
N LYS A 2 12.83 -3.99 -14.28
CA LYS A 2 13.05 -4.77 -15.51
C LYS A 2 11.70 -5.05 -16.18
N VAL A 3 11.54 -4.62 -17.43
CA VAL A 3 10.33 -4.83 -18.25
C VAL A 3 10.77 -5.39 -19.60
N ASN A 4 10.22 -6.53 -20.02
CA ASN A 4 10.63 -7.28 -21.20
C ASN A 4 12.17 -7.36 -21.41
N GLY A 5 12.89 -7.76 -20.35
CA GLY A 5 14.35 -7.89 -20.41
C GLY A 5 15.17 -6.59 -20.30
N ARG A 6 14.55 -5.41 -20.46
CA ARG A 6 15.21 -4.10 -20.42
C ARG A 6 15.07 -3.44 -19.05
N LYS A 7 16.11 -2.71 -18.63
CA LYS A 7 16.09 -1.97 -17.37
C LYS A 7 15.63 -0.54 -17.59
N TYR A 8 14.65 -0.11 -16.80
CA TYR A 8 14.13 1.24 -16.78
C TYR A 8 14.31 1.85 -15.39
N PRO A 9 14.80 3.10 -15.27
CA PRO A 9 14.82 3.80 -14.00
C PRO A 9 13.39 4.16 -13.59
N ILE A 10 13.15 4.11 -12.29
CA ILE A 10 11.87 4.50 -11.70
C ILE A 10 12.12 5.44 -10.53
N GLU A 11 11.09 6.21 -10.19
CA GLU A 11 11.04 6.94 -8.94
C GLU A 11 11.01 5.95 -7.76
N THR A 12 11.73 6.26 -6.69
CA THR A 12 11.95 5.36 -5.55
C THR A 12 11.68 6.01 -4.20
N ASP A 13 11.47 7.31 -4.15
CA ASP A 13 11.20 8.03 -2.91
C ASP A 13 9.84 7.65 -2.32
N PHE A 14 9.82 7.37 -1.02
CA PHE A 14 8.61 6.92 -0.33
C PHE A 14 7.42 7.88 -0.49
N ARG A 15 7.66 9.19 -0.64
CA ARG A 15 6.60 10.18 -0.80
C ARG A 15 5.83 9.96 -2.11
N GLU A 16 6.55 9.60 -3.16
CA GLU A 16 5.96 9.30 -4.45
C GLU A 16 5.20 7.97 -4.37
N TRP A 17 5.76 6.94 -3.75
CA TRP A 17 5.04 5.67 -3.59
C TRP A 17 3.79 5.77 -2.69
N ILE A 18 3.75 6.68 -1.72
CA ILE A 18 2.51 7.01 -1.00
C ILE A 18 1.47 7.63 -1.96
N ARG A 19 1.88 8.54 -2.87
CA ARG A 19 0.98 9.10 -3.89
C ARG A 19 0.50 8.05 -4.88
N PHE A 20 1.37 7.11 -5.25
CA PHE A 20 1.02 5.96 -6.08
C PHE A 20 -0.12 5.15 -5.43
N VAL A 21 0.02 4.79 -4.16
CA VAL A 21 -1.03 4.07 -3.40
C VAL A 21 -2.31 4.89 -3.34
N GLN A 22 -2.22 6.19 -3.05
CA GLN A 22 -3.39 7.08 -3.00
C GLN A 22 -4.12 7.14 -4.35
N LEU A 23 -3.40 7.22 -5.47
CA LEU A 23 -3.97 7.22 -6.81
C LEU A 23 -4.65 5.89 -7.13
N VAL A 24 -4.04 4.75 -6.75
CA VAL A 24 -4.67 3.43 -6.91
C VAL A 24 -5.98 3.36 -6.13
N GLU A 25 -6.02 3.90 -4.92
CA GLU A 25 -7.20 3.94 -4.04
C GLU A 25 -8.25 5.00 -4.43
N ASP A 26 -7.95 5.93 -5.34
CA ASP A 26 -8.82 7.06 -5.66
C ASP A 26 -9.93 6.69 -6.66
N GLU A 27 -11.15 6.49 -6.18
CA GLU A 27 -12.27 6.07 -7.03
C GLU A 27 -12.80 7.12 -7.99
N ASP A 28 -12.49 8.39 -7.72
CA ASP A 28 -12.96 9.50 -8.53
C ASP A 28 -12.15 9.61 -9.84
N VAL A 29 -11.01 8.90 -9.92
CA VAL A 29 -10.17 8.81 -11.11
C VAL A 29 -10.52 7.57 -11.92
N PRO A 30 -10.95 7.70 -13.20
CA PRO A 30 -11.17 6.56 -14.07
C PRO A 30 -9.92 5.69 -14.22
N TRP A 31 -10.09 4.36 -14.25
CA TRP A 31 -8.97 3.41 -14.30
C TRP A 31 -8.02 3.67 -15.48
N GLN A 32 -8.56 4.02 -16.65
CA GLN A 32 -7.77 4.37 -17.83
C GLN A 32 -6.81 5.54 -17.57
N ILE A 33 -7.28 6.54 -16.83
CA ILE A 33 -6.48 7.70 -16.44
C ILE A 33 -5.47 7.31 -15.36
N LYS A 34 -5.85 6.45 -14.40
CA LYS A 34 -4.91 5.92 -13.41
C LYS A 34 -3.74 5.21 -14.08
N CYS A 35 -3.99 4.28 -15.00
CA CYS A 35 -2.93 3.56 -15.71
C CYS A 35 -1.92 4.52 -16.36
N GLN A 36 -2.42 5.55 -17.05
CA GLN A 36 -1.57 6.58 -17.67
C GLN A 36 -0.76 7.38 -16.65
N LEU A 37 -1.35 7.72 -15.51
CA LEU A 37 -0.68 8.46 -14.43
C LEU A 37 0.36 7.59 -13.70
N LEU A 38 0.06 6.32 -13.43
CA LEU A 38 0.97 5.38 -12.75
C LEU A 38 2.23 5.13 -13.58
N LEU A 39 2.12 5.07 -14.92
CA LEU A 39 3.26 4.93 -15.82
C LEU A 39 4.26 6.12 -15.74
N GLN A 40 3.88 7.25 -15.15
CA GLN A 40 4.79 8.38 -14.92
C GLN A 40 5.86 8.11 -13.84
N TRP A 41 5.78 6.97 -13.13
CA TRP A 41 6.84 6.55 -12.21
C TRP A 41 8.13 6.12 -12.93
N TYR A 42 8.06 5.86 -14.24
CA TYR A 42 9.25 5.70 -15.07
C TYR A 42 9.86 7.07 -15.37
N THR A 43 11.07 7.33 -14.87
CA THR A 43 11.65 8.69 -14.83
C THR A 43 12.38 9.11 -16.10
N ASP A 44 12.68 8.17 -16.99
CA ASP A 44 13.41 8.43 -18.25
C ASP A 44 12.51 8.22 -19.46
N CYS A 45 12.02 6.98 -19.65
CA CYS A 45 11.04 6.66 -20.67
C CYS A 45 10.06 5.59 -20.18
N VAL A 46 8.82 5.69 -20.65
CA VAL A 46 7.78 4.69 -20.39
C VAL A 46 8.04 3.47 -21.30
N PRO A 47 8.06 2.23 -20.76
CA PRO A 47 8.19 1.03 -21.58
C PRO A 47 7.06 0.90 -22.61
N GLU A 48 7.32 0.28 -23.76
CA GLU A 48 6.29 0.03 -24.80
C GLU A 48 5.22 -0.96 -24.33
N GLU A 49 5.65 -2.01 -23.59
CA GLU A 49 4.76 -3.01 -23.00
C GLU A 49 4.12 -2.47 -21.71
N LEU A 50 3.00 -1.76 -21.86
CA LEU A 50 2.36 -1.01 -20.77
C LEU A 50 1.84 -1.90 -19.64
N GLU A 51 1.30 -3.07 -19.98
CA GLU A 51 0.78 -4.03 -19.01
C GLU A 51 1.91 -4.58 -18.12
N GLU A 52 2.99 -5.09 -18.73
CA GLU A 52 4.19 -5.53 -17.99
C GLU A 52 4.78 -4.39 -17.16
N ALA A 53 4.78 -3.17 -17.69
CA ALA A 53 5.27 -2.00 -16.99
C ALA A 53 4.47 -1.69 -15.72
N LEU A 54 3.15 -1.84 -15.75
CA LEU A 54 2.28 -1.67 -14.58
C LEU A 54 2.46 -2.81 -13.56
N TYR A 55 2.56 -4.06 -14.01
CA TYR A 55 2.85 -5.19 -13.11
C TYR A 55 4.18 -4.99 -12.39
N ALA A 56 5.22 -4.58 -13.12
CA ALA A 56 6.54 -4.35 -12.55
C ALA A 56 6.53 -3.20 -11.49
N LEU A 57 5.72 -2.16 -11.69
CA LEU A 57 5.50 -1.13 -10.66
C LEU A 57 4.73 -1.68 -9.44
N GLY A 58 3.75 -2.57 -9.67
CA GLY A 58 3.04 -3.27 -8.61
C GLY A 58 3.96 -4.17 -7.78
N ASP A 59 4.89 -4.88 -8.42
CA ASP A 59 5.86 -5.74 -7.73
C ASP A 59 6.85 -4.91 -6.90
N PHE A 60 7.29 -3.76 -7.42
CA PHE A 60 8.08 -2.81 -6.62
C PHE A 60 7.30 -2.27 -5.43
N LEU A 61 6.03 -1.88 -5.61
CA LEU A 61 5.18 -1.39 -4.53
C LEU A 61 5.08 -2.42 -3.40
N ALA A 62 4.89 -3.68 -3.77
CA ALA A 62 4.80 -4.81 -2.84
C ALA A 62 6.16 -5.24 -2.25
N ALA A 63 7.27 -4.63 -2.68
CA ALA A 63 8.63 -5.04 -2.35
C ALA A 63 8.91 -6.53 -2.65
N ARG A 64 8.26 -7.09 -3.67
CA ARG A 64 8.36 -8.52 -4.03
C ARG A 64 9.76 -8.91 -4.48
N ASP A 65 10.49 -8.00 -5.13
CA ASP A 65 11.91 -8.18 -5.45
C ASP A 65 12.78 -8.45 -4.20
N PHE A 66 12.33 -8.06 -3.01
CA PHE A 66 13.01 -8.30 -1.72
C PHE A 66 12.58 -9.64 -1.08
N GLU A 67 11.38 -10.13 -1.39
CA GLU A 67 10.84 -11.40 -0.87
C GLU A 67 11.28 -12.60 -1.72
N ASP A 68 11.44 -12.44 -3.04
CA ASP A 68 11.87 -13.51 -3.95
C ASP A 68 13.35 -13.92 -3.76
N GLU A 69 14.20 -13.05 -3.17
CA GLU A 69 15.55 -13.46 -2.72
C GLU A 69 15.52 -14.33 -1.45
N LEU A 70 14.40 -14.35 -0.71
CA LEU A 70 14.24 -15.10 0.53
C LEU A 70 13.38 -16.36 0.37
N GLU A 71 12.45 -16.41 -0.57
CA GLU A 71 11.59 -17.59 -0.79
C GLU A 71 11.36 -17.89 -2.28
N ASN A 72 12.02 -18.95 -2.77
CA ASN A 72 11.58 -19.67 -3.96
C ASN A 72 10.21 -20.30 -3.68
N ALA A 73 9.10 -19.60 -3.98
CA ALA A 73 7.79 -20.21 -3.96
C ALA A 73 6.84 -19.52 -4.96
N GLU A 74 6.72 -20.16 -6.14
CA GLU A 74 5.56 -20.06 -7.00
C GLU A 74 4.28 -20.19 -6.15
N SER A 75 3.51 -19.11 -6.03
CA SER A 75 2.16 -19.18 -5.50
C SER A 75 1.21 -18.38 -6.38
N ASP A 76 0.71 -19.09 -7.40
CA ASP A 76 -0.32 -18.68 -8.36
C ASP A 76 -1.73 -18.68 -7.71
N VAL A 77 -1.80 -18.23 -6.45
CA VAL A 77 -3.05 -18.19 -5.67
C VAL A 77 -3.53 -16.74 -5.65
N PRO A 78 -4.75 -16.43 -6.17
CA PRO A 78 -5.36 -15.12 -6.00
C PRO A 78 -5.45 -14.81 -4.50
N ARG A 79 -4.59 -13.91 -4.02
CA ARG A 79 -4.55 -13.58 -2.59
C ARG A 79 -5.88 -12.88 -2.25
N PRO A 80 -6.58 -13.32 -1.19
CA PRO A 80 -7.86 -12.72 -0.81
C PRO A 80 -7.67 -11.22 -0.58
N VAL A 81 -8.64 -10.43 -1.05
CA VAL A 81 -8.67 -8.97 -0.87
C VAL A 81 -8.46 -8.64 0.61
N GLN A 82 -7.24 -8.23 0.96
CA GLN A 82 -6.92 -7.87 2.34
C GLN A 82 -7.73 -6.63 2.68
N LYS A 83 -8.48 -6.70 3.78
CA LYS A 83 -9.22 -5.55 4.31
C LYS A 83 -8.23 -4.41 4.52
N GLN A 84 -8.48 -3.23 3.94
CA GLN A 84 -7.66 -2.05 4.19
C GLN A 84 -7.73 -1.70 5.69
N VAL A 85 -6.60 -1.86 6.38
CA VAL A 85 -6.48 -1.67 7.84
C VAL A 85 -5.75 -0.38 8.23
N TYR A 86 -5.20 0.35 7.26
CA TYR A 86 -4.66 1.69 7.44
C TYR A 86 -4.80 2.52 6.16
N SER A 87 -4.66 3.84 6.29
CA SER A 87 -4.59 4.77 5.17
C SER A 87 -3.47 5.77 5.42
N PHE A 88 -2.54 5.91 4.48
CA PHE A 88 -1.46 6.90 4.58
C PHE A 88 -1.98 8.34 4.71
N GLU A 89 -3.16 8.63 4.18
CA GLU A 89 -3.81 9.94 4.30
C GLU A 89 -4.46 10.13 5.68
N GLN A 90 -5.32 9.19 6.09
CA GLN A 90 -6.12 9.36 7.30
C GLN A 90 -5.34 9.07 8.60
N ASP A 91 -4.27 8.29 8.51
CA ASP A 91 -3.41 7.97 9.65
C ASP A 91 -2.06 8.71 9.59
N ALA A 92 -1.91 9.71 8.70
CA ALA A 92 -0.67 10.46 8.48
C ALA A 92 -0.02 10.95 9.79
N ASP A 93 -0.80 11.54 10.70
CA ASP A 93 -0.30 12.06 11.97
C ASP A 93 0.24 10.95 12.89
N CYS A 94 -0.42 9.79 12.91
CA CYS A 94 0.01 8.64 13.71
C CYS A 94 1.29 8.04 13.15
N ILE A 95 1.38 7.92 11.81
CA ILE A 95 2.58 7.45 11.11
C ILE A 95 3.75 8.40 11.37
N TYR A 96 3.55 9.70 11.14
CA TYR A 96 4.56 10.72 11.39
C TYR A 96 5.05 10.70 12.84
N SER A 97 4.13 10.67 13.80
CA SER A 97 4.46 10.64 15.23
C SER A 97 5.24 9.37 15.59
N ALA A 98 4.87 8.22 15.04
CA ALA A 98 5.57 6.96 15.27
C ALA A 98 7.02 6.99 14.73
N PHE A 99 7.24 7.50 13.52
CA PHE A 99 8.60 7.66 12.97
C PHE A 99 9.45 8.64 13.79
N ARG A 100 8.87 9.75 14.25
CA ARG A 100 9.55 10.71 15.14
C ARG A 100 9.91 10.09 16.49
N GLN A 101 8.98 9.34 17.09
CA GLN A 101 9.14 8.73 18.40
C GLN A 101 10.15 7.58 18.40
N VAL A 102 10.04 6.67 17.43
CA VAL A 102 10.77 5.39 17.42
C VAL A 102 12.15 5.54 16.78
N TYR A 103 12.23 6.24 15.65
CA TYR A 103 13.47 6.32 14.85
C TYR A 103 14.13 7.71 14.92
N GLY A 104 13.46 8.72 15.47
CA GLY A 104 13.92 10.11 15.42
C GLY A 104 13.82 10.74 14.02
N ILE A 105 13.22 10.05 13.05
CA ILE A 105 13.17 10.46 11.64
C ILE A 105 12.04 11.49 11.44
N ASN A 106 12.39 12.63 10.86
CA ASN A 106 11.41 13.61 10.40
C ASN A 106 11.04 13.36 8.94
N LEU A 107 9.92 12.68 8.70
CA LEU A 107 9.42 12.37 7.35
C LEU A 107 9.12 13.62 6.50
N GLN A 108 8.89 14.80 7.12
CA GLN A 108 8.60 16.03 6.38
C GLN A 108 9.87 16.70 5.84
N THR A 109 11.01 16.49 6.49
CA THR A 109 12.26 17.22 6.18
C THR A 109 13.39 16.33 5.69
N ILE A 110 13.23 15.01 5.75
CA ILE A 110 14.25 14.10 5.24
C ILE A 110 14.44 14.34 3.72
N PRO A 111 15.69 14.49 3.23
CA PRO A 111 15.92 14.77 1.82
C PRO A 111 15.41 13.66 0.90
N TYR A 112 15.61 12.40 1.29
CA TYR A 112 15.26 11.22 0.53
C TYR A 112 15.13 10.01 1.48
N MET A 113 14.19 9.11 1.17
CA MET A 113 14.12 7.77 1.76
C MET A 113 13.54 6.83 0.72
N HIS A 114 14.22 5.72 0.46
CA HIS A 114 13.76 4.72 -0.49
C HIS A 114 12.45 4.07 0.02
N TRP A 115 11.51 3.77 -0.89
CA TRP A 115 10.21 3.20 -0.55
C TRP A 115 10.31 1.93 0.32
N TRP A 116 11.19 1.01 -0.05
CA TRP A 116 11.39 -0.22 0.72
C TRP A 116 11.99 0.01 2.11
N GLU A 117 12.83 1.03 2.28
CA GLU A 117 13.32 1.42 3.61
C GLU A 117 12.17 1.94 4.46
N PHE A 118 11.33 2.82 3.89
CA PHE A 118 10.11 3.29 4.56
C PHE A 118 9.19 2.13 4.95
N GLN A 119 8.96 1.17 4.06
CA GLN A 119 8.15 -0.01 4.34
C GLN A 119 8.73 -0.87 5.47
N ALA A 120 10.05 -1.12 5.45
CA ALA A 120 10.72 -1.89 6.48
C ALA A 120 10.62 -1.21 7.85
N LEU A 121 10.83 0.12 7.90
CA LEU A 121 10.65 0.92 9.13
C LEU A 121 9.20 0.93 9.60
N PHE A 122 8.24 1.09 8.69
CA PHE A 122 6.82 1.07 9.04
C PHE A 122 6.36 -0.29 9.56
N ALA A 123 6.82 -1.38 8.92
CA ALA A 123 6.58 -2.75 9.36
C ALA A 123 7.22 -3.02 10.74
N GLY A 124 8.41 -2.49 10.98
CA GLY A 124 9.18 -2.62 12.22
C GLY A 124 8.73 -1.74 13.38
N LEU A 125 7.67 -0.92 13.24
CA LEU A 125 7.16 -0.11 14.34
C LEU A 125 6.68 -1.00 15.52
N PRO A 126 6.98 -0.63 16.79
CA PRO A 126 6.48 -1.33 17.96
C PRO A 126 4.94 -1.39 18.03
N GLU A 127 4.41 -2.50 18.54
CA GLU A 127 2.96 -2.76 18.62
C GLU A 127 2.19 -1.74 19.46
N ASP A 128 2.83 -1.10 20.42
CA ASP A 128 2.25 -0.09 21.31
C ASP A 128 2.14 1.31 20.67
N THR A 129 2.71 1.51 19.48
CA THR A 129 2.50 2.76 18.72
C THR A 129 1.05 2.93 18.30
N GLU A 130 0.56 4.17 18.25
CA GLU A 130 -0.85 4.45 17.93
C GLU A 130 -1.28 3.84 16.59
N ILE A 131 -0.42 3.91 15.57
CA ILE A 131 -0.71 3.34 14.25
C ILE A 131 -0.81 1.82 14.29
N LYS A 132 0.07 1.12 15.01
CA LYS A 132 -0.01 -0.35 15.15
C LYS A 132 -1.24 -0.78 15.93
N GLN A 133 -1.60 -0.05 17.00
CA GLN A 133 -2.86 -0.26 17.72
C GLN A 133 -4.07 -0.07 16.79
N ARG A 134 -4.08 0.97 15.95
CA ARG A 134 -5.17 1.20 14.98
C ARG A 134 -5.28 0.05 13.97
N ILE A 135 -4.17 -0.39 13.39
CA ILE A 135 -4.11 -1.53 12.47
C ILE A 135 -4.67 -2.79 13.14
N MET A 136 -4.19 -3.10 14.35
CA MET A 136 -4.63 -4.25 15.14
C MET A 136 -6.14 -4.19 15.42
N TYR A 137 -6.66 -3.08 15.93
CA TYR A 137 -8.10 -2.98 16.20
C TYR A 137 -8.95 -3.04 14.93
N ARG A 138 -8.49 -2.49 13.80
CA ARG A 138 -9.21 -2.56 12.52
C ARG A 138 -9.15 -3.96 11.90
N SER A 139 -8.11 -4.75 12.16
CA SER A 139 -7.96 -6.11 11.63
C SER A 139 -8.82 -7.14 12.36
N ILE A 140 -9.21 -6.89 13.62
CA ILE A 140 -10.06 -7.83 14.39
C ILE A 140 -11.39 -8.09 13.67
N ASP A 141 -11.65 -9.38 13.39
CA ASP A 141 -12.97 -9.86 12.99
C ASP A 141 -13.85 -10.05 14.23
N LEU A 142 -14.86 -9.18 14.38
CA LEU A 142 -15.84 -9.23 15.46
C LEU A 142 -16.63 -10.55 15.51
N SER A 143 -16.68 -11.34 14.45
CA SER A 143 -17.33 -12.66 14.44
C SER A 143 -16.59 -13.66 15.36
N THR A 144 -15.28 -13.51 15.48
CA THR A 144 -14.39 -14.40 16.27
C THR A 144 -14.42 -14.09 17.77
N VAL A 145 -14.88 -12.90 18.15
CA VAL A 145 -14.96 -12.45 19.56
C VAL A 145 -16.20 -13.03 20.23
N LYS A 146 -15.99 -14.02 21.11
CA LYS A 146 -17.07 -14.75 21.82
C LYS A 146 -17.70 -13.93 22.95
N ASP A 147 -16.89 -13.21 23.73
CA ASP A 147 -17.40 -12.43 24.86
C ASP A 147 -18.18 -11.20 24.38
N LYS A 148 -19.41 -11.04 24.89
CA LYS A 148 -20.33 -9.98 24.43
C LYS A 148 -19.88 -8.59 24.84
N ASN A 149 -19.26 -8.44 26.01
CA ASN A 149 -18.83 -7.14 26.51
C ASN A 149 -17.56 -6.69 25.78
N GLU A 150 -16.63 -7.60 25.57
CA GLU A 150 -15.40 -7.36 24.82
C GLU A 150 -15.69 -7.04 23.35
N LYS A 151 -16.63 -7.77 22.73
CA LYS A 151 -17.11 -7.47 21.37
C LYS A 151 -17.66 -6.05 21.28
N LYS A 152 -18.44 -5.59 22.26
CA LYS A 152 -18.95 -4.21 22.32
C LYS A 152 -17.83 -3.19 22.50
N ARG A 153 -16.83 -3.48 23.34
CA ARG A 153 -15.66 -2.63 23.57
C ARG A 153 -14.86 -2.43 22.27
N ILE A 154 -14.49 -3.53 21.60
CA ILE A 154 -13.76 -3.51 20.33
C ILE A 154 -14.58 -2.79 19.26
N GLN A 155 -15.88 -3.06 19.16
CA GLN A 155 -16.75 -2.40 18.20
C GLN A 155 -16.79 -0.87 18.40
N LYS A 156 -16.81 -0.39 19.65
CA LYS A 156 -16.74 1.05 19.96
C LYS A 156 -15.42 1.65 19.49
N ILE A 157 -14.31 0.96 19.72
CA ILE A 157 -12.98 1.39 19.27
C ILE A 157 -12.94 1.45 17.75
N GLN A 158 -13.32 0.36 17.06
CA GLN A 158 -13.35 0.29 15.59
C GLN A 158 -14.16 1.42 14.96
N ARG A 159 -15.29 1.82 15.57
CA ARG A 159 -16.07 2.98 15.09
C ARG A 159 -15.33 4.30 15.26
N ALA A 160 -14.63 4.49 16.38
CA ALA A 160 -13.88 5.72 16.65
C ALA A 160 -12.67 5.90 15.73
N ILE A 161 -12.03 4.79 15.34
CA ILE A 161 -10.84 4.80 14.46
C ILE A 161 -11.18 4.38 13.02
N ALA A 162 -12.45 4.33 12.63
CA ALA A 162 -12.85 3.85 11.32
C ALA A 162 -12.25 4.73 10.21
N LEU A 163 -11.72 4.10 9.16
CA LEU A 163 -11.37 4.80 7.94
C LEU A 163 -12.66 5.34 7.29
N LYS A 164 -12.66 6.61 6.91
CA LYS A 164 -13.69 7.21 6.07
C LYS A 164 -13.73 6.41 4.76
N LYS A 165 -14.89 5.88 4.43
CA LYS A 165 -15.12 5.21 3.15
C LYS A 165 -15.03 6.28 2.05
N ARG A 166 -14.01 6.19 1.19
CA ARG A 166 -14.24 6.48 -0.23
C ARG A 166 -15.14 5.33 -0.74
N ASN A 167 -15.91 5.54 -1.82
CA ASN A 167 -16.56 4.39 -2.45
C ASN A 167 -15.47 3.32 -2.70
N GLN A 168 -15.80 2.04 -2.72
CA GLN A 168 -14.82 0.99 -3.02
C GLN A 168 -15.40 0.08 -4.10
N ARG A 169 -15.27 0.48 -5.37
CA ARG A 169 -15.45 -0.37 -6.53
C ARG A 169 -14.26 -1.32 -6.64
N LYS A 170 -14.51 -2.59 -6.38
CA LYS A 170 -13.52 -3.67 -6.50
C LYS A 170 -13.15 -3.87 -7.97
N LEU A 171 -11.84 -3.94 -8.24
CA LEU A 171 -11.27 -4.30 -9.53
C LEU A 171 -11.33 -5.82 -9.74
N SER A 172 -11.53 -6.24 -10.99
CA SER A 172 -11.40 -7.61 -11.46
C SER A 172 -10.32 -7.72 -12.55
N ASP A 173 -9.72 -8.90 -12.74
CA ASP A 173 -8.73 -9.15 -13.81
C ASP A 173 -9.29 -8.82 -15.21
N TYR A 174 -10.63 -8.84 -15.36
CA TYR A 174 -11.34 -8.42 -16.56
C TYR A 174 -11.18 -6.93 -16.87
N ASP A 175 -11.17 -6.07 -15.84
CA ASP A 175 -10.99 -4.62 -16.00
C ASP A 175 -9.56 -4.27 -16.46
N ILE A 176 -8.60 -5.17 -16.22
CA ILE A 176 -7.21 -5.04 -16.69
C ILE A 176 -7.11 -5.50 -18.16
N GLY A 177 -7.71 -6.65 -18.50
CA GLY A 177 -7.63 -7.22 -19.86
C GLY A 177 -8.39 -6.42 -20.93
N ASP A 178 -9.56 -5.87 -20.61
CA ASP A 178 -10.38 -5.08 -21.56
C ASP A 178 -9.73 -3.73 -21.94
N MET A 179 -8.72 -3.32 -21.17
CA MET A 179 -8.01 -2.06 -21.37
C MET A 179 -6.85 -2.13 -22.36
N PHE A 180 -6.31 -3.32 -22.59
CA PHE A 180 -5.18 -3.56 -23.50
C PHE A 180 -5.58 -4.36 -24.76
N ALA A 181 -6.86 -4.69 -24.91
CA ALA A 181 -7.45 -5.30 -26.10
C ALA A 181 -7.79 -4.26 -27.19
#